data_AF-X0Y2H2-F1
#
_entry.id   AF-X0Y2H2-F1
#
_cell.length_a   1.000
_cell.length_b   1.000
_cell.length_c   1.000
_cell.angle_alpha   90.00
_cell.angle_beta   90.00
_cell.angle_gamma   90.00
#
_symmetry.space_group_name_H-M   'P 1'
#
loop_
_entity.id
_entity.type
_entity.pdbx_description
1 polymer ?
#
loop_
_entity_poly.entity_id
_entity_poly.type
_entity_poly.pdbx_seq_one_letter_code
_entity_poly.pdbx_strand_id
1 'polypeptide(L)'
;FIDEYVNVLNSPTGIISSLGEHNNVLALEGWGQTYNNFAFQTSGTFECWIRGTDVSEAIVFVFRYGASIGMQFEIDNNKIKYYYAGAYHDATGGGVSNDIWYHLRVDFECGDGEYKGLAPDTYDFYLNGTLLDSGIAFRVAKTSLNKLYILMSTDYGIFYYLDAIGYDWDTNYDVGDNINSHGSEVIDALENEGWDINVYPYCSIGINGEFNSHKKSLEFVDNSTTITSSMLNIFTST
;
A
#
# COMPACT_ATOMS: atom_id res chain seq x y z
N PHE A 1 1.36 8.13 -5.65
CA PHE A 1 0.25 8.30 -4.68
C PHE A 1 0.66 8.34 -3.19
N ILE A 2 1.94 8.23 -2.79
CA ILE A 2 2.32 8.25 -1.36
C ILE A 2 2.14 9.63 -0.68
N ASP A 3 2.22 10.74 -1.43
CA ASP A 3 2.29 12.09 -0.84
C ASP A 3 0.92 12.69 -0.43
N GLU A 4 -0.21 12.24 -0.98
CA GLU A 4 -1.53 12.81 -0.64
C GLU A 4 -2.13 12.24 0.66
N TYR A 5 -1.59 11.11 1.12
CA TYR A 5 -2.21 10.29 2.15
C TYR A 5 -1.41 10.18 3.45
N VAL A 6 -0.12 10.55 3.46
CA VAL A 6 0.79 10.18 4.55
C VAL A 6 1.27 11.40 5.32
N ASN A 7 0.70 11.64 6.50
CA ASN A 7 1.20 12.64 7.45
C ASN A 7 2.22 11.99 8.40
N VAL A 8 3.43 12.54 8.46
CA VAL A 8 4.50 12.03 9.31
C VAL A 8 4.62 12.84 10.60
N LEU A 9 4.70 12.16 11.75
CA LEU A 9 5.06 12.75 13.04
C LEU A 9 6.19 11.95 13.71
N ASN A 10 7.37 12.59 13.85
CA ASN A 10 8.48 12.10 14.68
C ASN A 10 9.17 10.80 14.22
N SER A 11 9.20 10.48 12.93
CA SER A 11 10.11 9.47 12.37
C SER A 11 11.08 10.13 11.37
N PRO A 12 12.37 9.74 11.34
CA PRO A 12 13.19 9.97 10.16
C PRO A 12 12.57 9.20 8.98
N THR A 13 11.75 9.90 8.21
CA THR A 13 11.07 9.39 7.02
C THR A 13 11.63 10.04 5.77
N GLY A 14 11.74 9.28 4.69
CA GLY A 14 12.03 9.81 3.38
C GLY A 14 11.38 8.98 2.29
N ILE A 15 11.12 9.59 1.13
CA ILE A 15 10.82 8.85 -0.09
C ILE A 15 12.15 8.56 -0.76
N ILE A 16 12.45 7.29 -1.01
CA ILE A 16 13.59 6.88 -1.83
C ILE A 16 13.10 6.56 -3.24
N SER A 17 13.92 6.88 -4.24
CA SER A 17 13.50 6.76 -5.64
C SER A 17 13.24 5.32 -6.05
N SER A 18 14.03 4.36 -5.56
CA SER A 18 13.88 2.94 -5.85
C SER A 18 14.49 2.04 -4.78
N LEU A 19 13.94 0.83 -4.64
CA LEU A 19 14.50 -0.26 -3.84
C LEU A 19 14.10 -1.63 -4.45
N GLY A 20 15.03 -2.24 -5.18
CA GLY A 20 14.71 -3.42 -5.98
C GLY A 20 13.86 -3.03 -7.18
N GLU A 21 12.74 -3.71 -7.38
CA GLU A 21 11.77 -3.42 -8.45
C GLU A 21 10.75 -2.33 -8.06
N HIS A 22 10.75 -1.88 -6.80
CA HIS A 22 9.81 -0.89 -6.27
C HIS A 22 10.35 0.55 -6.44
N ASN A 23 9.49 1.47 -6.87
CA ASN A 23 9.80 2.89 -7.10
C ASN A 23 8.99 3.80 -6.17
N ASN A 24 9.55 4.96 -5.82
CA ASN A 24 8.92 5.94 -4.91
C ASN A 24 8.54 5.35 -3.54
N VAL A 25 9.49 4.68 -2.90
CA VAL A 25 9.27 3.89 -1.69
C VAL A 25 9.34 4.78 -0.44
N LEU A 26 8.35 4.68 0.45
CA LEU A 26 8.39 5.31 1.76
C LEU A 26 9.32 4.52 2.68
N ALA A 27 10.43 5.14 3.08
CA ALA A 27 11.34 4.60 4.08
C ALA A 27 11.01 5.20 5.45
N LEU A 28 10.80 4.33 6.43
CA LEU A 28 10.62 4.67 7.85
C LEU A 28 11.81 4.11 8.62
N GLU A 29 12.42 4.92 9.50
CA GLU A 29 13.54 4.50 10.37
C GLU A 29 13.25 4.76 11.85
N GLY A 30 13.68 3.83 12.70
CA GLY A 30 13.69 4.00 14.16
C GLY A 30 12.30 4.13 14.80
N TRP A 31 12.23 4.88 15.90
CA TRP A 31 10.95 5.11 16.59
C TRP A 31 10.15 6.23 15.94
N GLY A 32 8.84 6.02 15.79
CA GLY A 32 7.91 7.11 15.52
C GLY A 32 6.59 6.67 14.91
N GLN A 33 5.87 7.63 14.34
CA GLN A 33 4.49 7.46 13.94
C GLN A 33 4.18 8.17 12.63
N THR A 34 3.54 7.45 11.73
CA THR A 34 2.99 7.99 10.49
C THR A 34 1.51 7.65 10.42
N TYR A 35 0.70 8.52 9.83
CA TYR A 35 -0.74 8.27 9.73
C TYR A 35 -1.37 8.82 8.46
N ASN A 36 -2.47 8.18 8.08
CA ASN A 36 -3.40 8.65 7.05
C ASN A 36 -4.77 8.89 7.67
N ASN A 37 -5.39 10.04 7.39
CA ASN A 37 -6.82 10.26 7.63
C ASN A 37 -7.57 10.09 6.30
N PHE A 38 -8.66 9.34 6.32
CA PHE A 38 -9.54 9.16 5.18
C PHE A 38 -10.99 9.44 5.58
N ALA A 39 -11.88 9.53 4.59
CA ALA A 39 -13.32 9.64 4.84
C ALA A 39 -13.82 8.44 5.67
N PHE A 40 -14.99 8.55 6.32
CA PHE A 40 -15.53 7.43 7.07
C PHE A 40 -15.81 6.25 6.14
N GLN A 41 -15.21 5.10 6.43
CA GLN A 41 -15.41 3.85 5.71
C GLN A 41 -16.11 2.83 6.62
N THR A 42 -17.25 2.34 6.15
CA THR A 42 -18.00 1.25 6.80
C THR A 42 -17.48 -0.12 6.38
N SER A 43 -16.78 -0.20 5.27
CA SER A 43 -16.09 -1.39 4.78
C SER A 43 -15.03 -0.99 3.76
N GLY A 44 -14.19 -1.93 3.33
CA GLY A 44 -13.24 -1.69 2.26
C GLY A 44 -12.02 -2.61 2.29
N THR A 45 -11.09 -2.33 1.38
CA THR A 45 -9.80 -3.00 1.27
C THR A 45 -8.67 -1.99 1.50
N PHE A 46 -7.70 -2.38 2.31
CA PHE A 46 -6.40 -1.76 2.39
C PHE A 46 -5.33 -2.75 1.90
N GLU A 47 -4.36 -2.26 1.15
CA GLU A 47 -3.15 -3.03 0.84
C GLU A 47 -1.89 -2.17 0.80
N CYS A 48 -0.75 -2.84 0.98
CA CYS A 48 0.57 -2.25 0.75
C CYS A 48 1.63 -3.34 0.50
N TRP A 49 2.71 -2.95 -0.17
CA TRP A 49 3.95 -3.70 -0.14
C TRP A 49 4.79 -3.25 1.04
N ILE A 50 5.39 -4.20 1.76
CA ILE A 50 6.25 -3.93 2.91
C ILE A 50 7.52 -4.77 2.89
N ARG A 51 8.63 -4.16 3.30
CA ARG A 51 9.93 -4.83 3.50
C ARG A 51 10.62 -4.27 4.74
N GLY A 52 11.09 -5.13 5.64
CA GLY A 52 11.87 -4.73 6.83
C GLY A 52 13.32 -5.17 6.73
N THR A 53 14.27 -4.35 7.17
CA THR A 53 15.69 -4.75 7.30
C THR A 53 15.93 -5.66 8.50
N ASP A 54 15.07 -5.55 9.51
CA ASP A 54 15.01 -6.45 10.66
C ASP A 54 13.55 -6.68 11.06
N VAL A 55 12.99 -7.82 10.67
CA VAL A 55 11.60 -8.19 10.95
C VAL A 55 11.41 -8.80 12.34
N SER A 56 12.49 -8.87 13.14
CA SER A 56 12.38 -9.21 14.55
C SER A 56 11.90 -8.04 15.40
N GLU A 57 11.93 -6.83 14.84
CA GLU A 57 11.59 -5.56 15.49
C GLU A 57 10.28 -4.97 14.95
N ALA A 58 9.51 -4.29 15.79
CA ALA A 58 8.09 -4.08 15.53
C ALA A 58 7.74 -2.91 14.59
N ILE A 59 6.91 -3.18 13.57
CA ILE A 59 6.05 -2.20 12.88
C ILE A 59 4.58 -2.61 13.03
N VAL A 60 3.73 -1.66 13.44
CA VAL A 60 2.33 -1.91 13.79
C VAL A 60 1.40 -1.03 12.96
N PHE A 61 0.44 -1.65 12.27
CA PHE A 61 -0.65 -1.00 11.58
C PHE A 61 -1.89 -0.98 12.48
N VAL A 62 -2.49 0.20 12.63
CA VAL A 62 -3.64 0.38 13.53
C VAL A 62 -4.73 1.19 12.84
N PHE A 63 -5.85 0.54 12.55
CA PHE A 63 -7.05 1.17 12.00
C PHE A 63 -7.95 1.66 13.13
N ARG A 64 -8.44 2.90 13.02
CA ARG A 64 -9.16 3.58 14.12
C ARG A 64 -10.40 4.34 13.67
N TYR A 65 -11.25 4.57 14.66
CA TYR A 65 -12.22 5.67 14.71
C TYR A 65 -11.83 6.59 15.87
N GLY A 66 -11.38 7.81 15.55
CA GLY A 66 -10.87 8.73 16.56
C GLY A 66 -9.71 8.12 17.37
N ALA A 67 -9.87 8.00 18.69
CA ALA A 67 -8.87 7.41 19.57
C ALA A 67 -9.00 5.88 19.76
N SER A 68 -10.12 5.28 19.32
CA SER A 68 -10.42 3.86 19.56
C SER A 68 -9.96 2.97 18.40
N ILE A 69 -9.29 1.87 18.74
CA ILE A 69 -8.73 0.91 17.78
C ILE A 69 -9.83 -0.05 17.30
N GLY A 70 -10.00 -0.18 16.00
CA GLY A 70 -10.83 -1.21 15.36
C GLY A 70 -10.00 -2.45 15.04
N MET A 71 -9.04 -2.33 14.13
CA MET A 71 -8.16 -3.42 13.69
C MET A 71 -6.69 -3.10 13.97
N GLN A 72 -5.89 -4.14 14.17
CA GLN A 72 -4.47 -4.00 14.42
C GLN A 72 -3.70 -5.25 13.99
N PHE A 73 -2.64 -5.06 13.24
CA PHE A 73 -1.70 -6.11 12.84
C PHE A 73 -0.26 -5.56 12.82
N GLU A 74 0.73 -6.44 12.88
CA GLU A 74 2.13 -6.07 12.99
C GLU A 74 3.07 -7.08 12.32
N ILE A 75 4.28 -6.63 12.04
CA ILE A 75 5.45 -7.50 11.84
C ILE A 75 6.31 -7.33 13.09
N ASP A 76 6.60 -8.44 13.77
CA ASP A 76 7.46 -8.46 14.96
C ASP A 76 7.90 -9.91 15.25
N ASN A 77 9.11 -10.10 15.78
CA ASN A 77 9.69 -11.42 16.09
C ASN A 77 9.60 -12.42 14.91
N ASN A 78 9.94 -11.96 13.70
CA ASN A 78 9.96 -12.73 12.45
C ASN A 78 8.61 -13.34 12.07
N LYS A 79 7.52 -12.68 12.46
CA LYS A 79 6.14 -13.10 12.23
C LYS A 79 5.29 -11.92 11.78
N ILE A 80 4.34 -12.18 10.90
CA ILE A 80 3.20 -11.29 10.69
C ILE A 80 2.10 -11.75 11.63
N LYS A 81 1.61 -10.81 12.45
CA LYS A 81 0.67 -11.08 13.54
C LYS A 81 -0.54 -10.16 13.44
N TYR A 82 -1.71 -10.64 13.84
CA TYR A 82 -2.90 -9.80 14.02
C TYR A 82 -3.36 -9.84 15.48
N TYR A 83 -3.99 -8.77 15.94
CA TYR A 83 -4.51 -8.69 17.31
C TYR A 83 -5.98 -9.10 17.34
N TYR A 84 -6.28 -10.13 18.15
CA TYR A 84 -7.65 -10.59 18.39
C TYR A 84 -7.78 -11.21 19.78
N ALA A 85 -8.94 -11.01 20.42
CA ALA A 85 -9.29 -11.59 21.73
C ALA A 85 -8.25 -11.36 22.84
N GLY A 86 -7.60 -10.19 22.84
CA GLY A 86 -6.68 -9.79 23.91
C GLY A 86 -5.20 -10.11 23.65
N ALA A 87 -4.87 -10.80 22.56
CA ALA A 87 -3.51 -11.22 22.24
C ALA A 87 -3.18 -11.10 20.75
N TYR A 88 -1.90 -11.18 20.43
CA TYR A 88 -1.43 -11.33 19.05
C TYR A 88 -1.37 -12.80 18.66
N HIS A 89 -1.86 -13.10 17.46
CA HIS A 89 -1.82 -14.43 16.83
C HIS A 89 -0.94 -14.37 15.61
N ASP A 90 -0.13 -15.41 15.41
CA ASP A 90 0.78 -15.53 14.27
C ASP A 90 0.02 -16.04 13.05
N ALA A 91 -0.11 -15.18 12.03
CA ALA A 91 -0.83 -15.50 10.79
C ALA A 91 0.03 -16.33 9.82
N THR A 92 1.34 -16.32 10.00
CA THR A 92 2.32 -16.94 9.08
C THR A 92 2.86 -18.27 9.57
N GLY A 93 2.70 -18.58 10.86
CA GLY A 93 3.43 -19.67 11.51
C GLY A 93 4.94 -19.39 11.65
N GLY A 94 5.35 -18.14 11.48
CA GLY A 94 6.75 -17.68 11.39
C GLY A 94 7.28 -17.66 9.95
N GLY A 95 8.60 -17.47 9.84
CA GLY A 95 9.29 -17.52 8.54
C GLY A 95 9.28 -16.21 7.75
N VAL A 96 8.83 -15.10 8.36
CA VAL A 96 9.06 -13.77 7.78
C VAL A 96 10.56 -13.49 7.85
N SER A 97 11.13 -13.09 6.73
CA SER A 97 12.57 -12.88 6.57
C SER A 97 12.88 -11.42 6.30
N ASN A 98 14.05 -10.98 6.78
CA ASN A 98 14.56 -9.66 6.48
C ASN A 98 14.71 -9.48 4.97
N ASP A 99 14.60 -8.23 4.52
CA ASP A 99 14.93 -7.80 3.17
C ASP A 99 14.07 -8.40 2.05
N ILE A 100 12.95 -9.05 2.39
CA ILE A 100 11.95 -9.58 1.46
C ILE A 100 10.73 -8.65 1.40
N TRP A 101 10.25 -8.39 0.17
CA TRP A 101 8.99 -7.71 -0.06
C TRP A 101 7.81 -8.65 0.13
N TYR A 102 6.84 -8.19 0.91
CA TYR A 102 5.58 -8.87 1.18
C TYR A 102 4.42 -7.96 0.80
N HIS A 103 3.42 -8.51 0.12
CA HIS A 103 2.18 -7.80 -0.17
C HIS A 103 1.15 -8.11 0.90
N LEU A 104 0.82 -7.12 1.73
CA LEU A 104 -0.21 -7.21 2.76
C LEU A 104 -1.52 -6.67 2.21
N ARG A 105 -2.62 -7.40 2.45
CA ARG A 105 -3.97 -6.92 2.17
C ARG A 105 -4.93 -7.28 3.30
N VAL A 106 -5.79 -6.34 3.66
CA VAL A 106 -6.89 -6.51 4.62
C VAL A 106 -8.19 -6.10 3.94
N ASP A 107 -9.19 -6.97 4.00
CA ASP A 107 -10.56 -6.66 3.63
C ASP A 107 -11.38 -6.57 4.92
N PHE A 108 -12.13 -5.49 5.14
CA PHE A 108 -12.86 -5.28 6.39
C PHE A 108 -14.33 -4.88 6.20
N GLU A 109 -15.15 -5.23 7.19
CA GLU A 109 -16.56 -4.86 7.29
C GLU A 109 -16.87 -4.43 8.73
N CYS A 110 -17.48 -3.25 8.88
CA CYS A 110 -17.81 -2.68 10.18
C CYS A 110 -19.25 -3.03 10.64
N GLY A 111 -20.22 -3.23 9.73
CA GLY A 111 -21.62 -3.21 10.15
C GLY A 111 -22.63 -4.02 9.35
N ASP A 112 -22.59 -3.97 8.03
CA ASP A 112 -23.74 -4.42 7.23
C ASP A 112 -23.59 -5.87 6.75
N GLY A 113 -22.38 -6.41 6.81
CA GLY A 113 -22.11 -7.81 6.50
C GLY A 113 -22.14 -8.13 4.99
N GLU A 114 -22.03 -7.11 4.15
CA GLU A 114 -22.18 -7.26 2.69
C GLU A 114 -20.84 -7.20 1.96
N TYR A 115 -19.83 -6.51 2.52
CA TYR A 115 -18.56 -6.33 1.85
C TYR A 115 -17.77 -7.66 1.77
N LYS A 116 -17.66 -8.19 0.54
CA LYS A 116 -17.00 -9.48 0.23
C LYS A 116 -17.49 -10.67 1.07
N GLY A 117 -18.71 -10.58 1.61
CA GLY A 117 -19.31 -11.63 2.44
C GLY A 117 -18.76 -11.71 3.87
N LEU A 118 -18.01 -10.69 4.33
CA LEU A 118 -17.56 -10.58 5.71
C LEU A 118 -18.73 -10.37 6.66
N ALA A 119 -18.61 -10.85 7.90
CA ALA A 119 -19.55 -10.52 8.96
C ALA A 119 -19.27 -9.11 9.53
N PRO A 120 -20.24 -8.48 10.21
CA PRO A 120 -20.00 -7.21 10.90
C PRO A 120 -18.84 -7.30 11.89
N ASP A 121 -18.04 -6.24 11.96
CA ASP A 121 -16.86 -6.13 12.82
C ASP A 121 -15.79 -7.22 12.58
N THR A 122 -15.61 -7.63 11.31
CA THR A 122 -14.60 -8.62 10.94
C THR A 122 -13.75 -8.20 9.76
N TYR A 123 -12.58 -8.82 9.65
CA TYR A 123 -11.69 -8.66 8.51
C TYR A 123 -11.04 -9.98 8.11
N ASP A 124 -10.72 -10.08 6.83
CA ASP A 124 -9.86 -11.12 6.26
C ASP A 124 -8.46 -10.57 6.07
N PHE A 125 -7.45 -11.40 6.27
CA PHE A 125 -6.05 -11.00 6.14
C PHE A 125 -5.31 -11.85 5.12
N TYR A 126 -4.63 -11.19 4.20
CA TYR A 126 -3.96 -11.78 3.05
C TYR A 126 -2.48 -11.41 3.03
N LEU A 127 -1.65 -12.36 2.58
CA LEU A 127 -0.22 -12.19 2.33
C LEU A 127 0.12 -12.74 0.94
N ASN A 128 0.75 -11.92 0.10
CA ASN A 128 1.13 -12.28 -1.27
C ASN A 128 -0.06 -12.88 -2.06
N GLY A 129 -1.24 -12.27 -1.89
CA GLY A 129 -2.49 -12.71 -2.52
C GLY A 129 -3.12 -13.98 -1.92
N THR A 130 -2.49 -14.62 -0.94
CA THR A 130 -3.01 -15.80 -0.25
C THR A 130 -3.75 -15.38 1.02
N LEU A 131 -4.98 -15.86 1.20
CA LEU A 131 -5.74 -15.70 2.45
C LEU A 131 -5.02 -16.44 3.58
N LEU A 132 -4.57 -15.73 4.61
CA LEU A 132 -3.95 -16.31 5.80
C LEU A 132 -5.00 -16.72 6.82
N ASP A 133 -5.97 -15.84 7.07
CA ASP A 133 -7.06 -16.08 8.01
C ASP A 133 -8.26 -15.19 7.68
N SER A 134 -9.46 -15.62 8.09
CA SER A 134 -10.73 -15.03 7.69
C SER A 134 -11.67 -14.80 8.86
N GLY A 135 -12.52 -13.77 8.75
CA GLY A 135 -13.52 -13.46 9.78
C GLY A 135 -12.90 -13.09 11.13
N ILE A 136 -11.70 -12.50 11.11
CA ILE A 136 -10.98 -12.07 12.30
C ILE A 136 -11.76 -10.92 12.92
N ALA A 137 -12.20 -11.04 14.17
CA ALA A 137 -12.99 -9.97 14.77
C ALA A 137 -12.13 -8.74 15.08
N PHE A 138 -12.76 -7.57 15.04
CA PHE A 138 -12.15 -6.32 15.44
C PHE A 138 -11.71 -6.39 16.91
N ARG A 139 -10.63 -5.67 17.23
CA ARG A 139 -10.20 -5.45 18.61
C ARG A 139 -11.30 -4.77 19.43
N VAL A 140 -11.98 -3.80 18.84
CA VAL A 140 -13.20 -3.18 19.38
C VAL A 140 -14.13 -2.95 18.21
N ALA A 141 -15.40 -3.36 18.34
CA ALA A 141 -16.43 -3.10 17.34
C ALA A 141 -16.52 -1.62 16.95
N LYS A 142 -16.83 -1.36 15.68
CA LYS A 142 -16.86 -0.03 15.04
C LYS A 142 -17.96 -0.01 14.00
N THR A 143 -18.61 1.15 13.83
CA THR A 143 -19.50 1.38 12.68
C THR A 143 -18.78 1.98 11.49
N SER A 144 -17.56 2.49 11.68
CA SER A 144 -16.69 2.99 10.62
C SER A 144 -15.24 3.12 11.10
N LEU A 145 -14.32 3.22 10.15
CA LEU A 145 -12.92 3.59 10.34
C LEU A 145 -12.63 4.86 9.54
N ASN A 146 -11.70 5.69 10.01
CA ASN A 146 -11.34 6.94 9.32
C ASN A 146 -9.85 7.29 9.43
N LYS A 147 -9.05 6.36 9.95
CA LYS A 147 -7.63 6.59 10.17
C LYS A 147 -6.83 5.29 10.17
N LEU A 148 -5.65 5.34 9.55
CA LEU A 148 -4.58 4.36 9.66
C LEU A 148 -3.40 5.01 10.39
N TYR A 149 -2.91 4.36 11.44
CA TYR A 149 -1.60 4.63 12.02
C TYR A 149 -0.62 3.53 11.64
N ILE A 150 0.61 3.92 11.34
CA ILE A 150 1.77 3.06 11.21
C ILE A 150 2.75 3.48 12.30
N LEU A 151 2.97 2.58 13.26
CA LEU A 151 3.79 2.82 14.45
C LEU A 151 5.04 1.98 14.35
N MET A 152 6.20 2.59 14.58
CA MET A 152 7.45 1.86 14.71
C MET A 152 8.03 2.04 16.11
N SER A 153 8.53 0.94 16.65
CA SER A 153 9.22 0.91 17.94
C SER A 153 10.57 0.23 17.81
N THR A 154 11.34 0.63 16.79
CA THR A 154 12.63 0.01 16.48
C THR A 154 13.80 0.92 16.86
N ASP A 155 14.98 0.33 16.97
CA ASP A 155 16.23 1.09 17.10
C ASP A 155 16.60 1.84 15.81
N TYR A 156 17.46 2.85 15.96
CA TYR A 156 18.03 3.58 14.83
C TYR A 156 18.86 2.66 13.93
N GLY A 157 18.79 2.82 12.60
CA GLY A 157 19.40 1.93 11.62
C GLY A 157 18.53 0.73 11.20
N ILE A 158 17.35 0.55 11.79
CA ILE A 158 16.33 -0.40 11.32
C ILE A 158 15.32 0.35 10.46
N PHE A 159 15.08 -0.18 9.26
CA PHE A 159 14.17 0.40 8.28
C PHE A 159 13.01 -0.52 7.97
N TYR A 160 11.83 0.08 7.85
CA TYR A 160 10.71 -0.48 7.13
C TYR A 160 10.42 0.37 5.90
N TYR A 161 10.27 -0.32 4.78
CA TYR A 161 9.94 0.25 3.49
C TYR A 161 8.50 -0.09 3.17
N LEU A 162 7.71 0.92 2.84
CA LEU A 162 6.36 0.74 2.34
C LEU A 162 6.27 1.27 0.93
N ASP A 163 5.60 0.52 0.09
CA ASP A 163 5.20 0.95 -1.23
C ASP A 163 3.72 0.62 -1.41
N ALA A 164 3.10 1.17 -2.45
CA ALA A 164 1.80 0.72 -2.92
C ALA A 164 0.66 0.83 -1.91
N ILE A 165 0.70 1.83 -1.00
CA ILE A 165 -0.40 2.02 -0.06
C ILE A 165 -1.67 2.35 -0.85
N GLY A 166 -2.62 1.42 -0.87
CA GLY A 166 -3.84 1.49 -1.66
C GLY A 166 -5.09 1.26 -0.82
N TYR A 167 -6.18 1.87 -1.26
CA TYR A 167 -7.51 1.75 -0.67
C TYR A 167 -8.55 1.57 -1.76
N ASP A 168 -9.47 0.62 -1.65
CA ASP A 168 -10.49 0.40 -2.69
C ASP A 168 -11.54 1.50 -2.82
N TRP A 169 -11.60 2.41 -1.85
CA TRP A 169 -12.39 3.63 -1.93
C TRP A 169 -11.65 4.81 -2.58
N ASP A 170 -10.40 4.62 -3.00
CA ASP A 170 -9.72 5.54 -3.91
C ASP A 170 -10.18 5.25 -5.35
N THR A 171 -10.55 6.30 -6.07
CA THR A 171 -11.03 6.19 -7.47
C THR A 171 -9.97 5.67 -8.44
N ASN A 172 -8.69 5.72 -8.07
CA ASN A 172 -7.58 5.19 -8.86
C ASN A 172 -7.04 3.86 -8.32
N TYR A 173 -7.85 3.14 -7.53
CA TYR A 173 -7.46 1.86 -6.98
C TYR A 173 -7.69 0.72 -7.95
N ASP A 174 -6.62 -0.03 -8.21
CA ASP A 174 -6.66 -1.33 -8.85
C ASP A 174 -5.78 -2.31 -8.04
N VAL A 175 -6.30 -3.51 -7.80
CA VAL A 175 -5.65 -4.52 -6.93
C VAL A 175 -4.37 -5.00 -7.60
N GLY A 176 -3.22 -4.77 -6.96
CA GLY A 176 -1.93 -5.22 -7.47
C GLY A 176 -1.28 -4.29 -8.50
N ASP A 177 -1.85 -3.10 -8.76
CA ASP A 177 -1.32 -2.13 -9.72
C ASP A 177 0.09 -1.59 -9.42
N ASN A 178 0.57 -1.82 -8.20
CA ASN A 178 1.69 -1.07 -7.67
C ASN A 178 3.01 -1.87 -7.63
N ILE A 179 3.28 -2.71 -8.63
CA ILE A 179 4.69 -2.98 -9.02
C ILE A 179 5.29 -1.78 -9.78
N ASN A 180 4.45 -0.92 -10.36
CA ASN A 180 4.86 0.36 -10.96
C ASN A 180 3.84 1.43 -10.60
N SER A 181 4.13 2.21 -9.56
CA SER A 181 3.19 3.06 -8.84
C SER A 181 2.70 4.30 -9.61
N HIS A 182 2.06 4.18 -10.78
CA HIS A 182 1.22 5.26 -11.32
C HIS A 182 0.10 4.79 -12.28
N GLY A 183 -1.01 4.31 -11.73
CA GLY A 183 -2.39 4.55 -12.22
C GLY A 183 -2.73 4.34 -13.70
N SER A 184 -1.95 3.59 -14.45
CA SER A 184 -2.25 3.15 -15.81
C SER A 184 -1.41 1.92 -16.08
N GLU A 185 -2.03 0.89 -16.67
CA GLU A 185 -1.32 -0.29 -17.14
C GLU A 185 -0.13 0.15 -18.01
N VAL A 186 1.10 -0.05 -17.52
CA VAL A 186 2.29 0.04 -18.36
C VAL A 186 2.17 -1.12 -19.33
N ILE A 187 1.66 -0.84 -20.53
CA ILE A 187 1.56 -1.87 -21.55
C ILE A 187 2.99 -2.19 -22.00
N ASP A 188 3.52 -3.34 -21.61
CA ASP A 188 4.83 -3.88 -22.05
C ASP A 188 5.02 -3.81 -23.58
N ALA A 189 3.92 -3.78 -24.35
CA ALA A 189 3.95 -3.59 -25.79
C ALA A 189 4.58 -2.25 -26.22
N LEU A 190 4.43 -1.15 -25.46
CA LEU A 190 5.06 0.13 -25.81
C LEU A 190 6.59 0.04 -25.72
N GLU A 191 7.12 -0.50 -24.63
CA GLU A 191 8.57 -0.71 -24.46
C GLU A 191 9.13 -1.67 -25.52
N ASN A 192 8.35 -2.70 -25.88
CA ASN A 192 8.75 -3.67 -26.91
C ASN A 192 8.52 -3.20 -28.37
N GLU A 193 7.84 -2.08 -28.59
CA GLU A 193 7.56 -1.50 -29.92
C GLU A 193 8.47 -0.30 -30.26
N GLY A 194 9.57 -0.11 -29.53
CA GLY A 194 10.59 0.91 -29.84
C GLY A 194 10.31 2.29 -29.24
N TRP A 195 9.52 2.34 -28.16
CA TRP A 195 9.36 3.53 -27.34
C TRP A 195 10.33 3.49 -26.17
N ASP A 196 11.20 4.48 -26.08
CA ASP A 196 11.99 4.75 -24.87
C ASP A 196 11.14 5.58 -23.92
N ILE A 197 10.76 5.00 -22.78
CA ILE A 197 9.92 5.64 -21.77
C ILE A 197 10.80 6.01 -20.57
N ASN A 198 10.70 7.27 -20.14
CA ASN A 198 11.39 7.76 -18.95
C ASN A 198 10.37 8.43 -18.02
N VAL A 199 10.05 7.73 -16.95
CA VAL A 199 9.09 8.16 -15.92
C VAL A 199 9.86 8.58 -14.68
N TYR A 200 9.71 9.85 -14.31
CA TYR A 200 10.30 10.40 -13.09
C TYR A 200 9.30 10.31 -11.92
N PRO A 201 9.75 10.46 -10.66
CA PRO A 201 8.86 10.53 -9.50
C PRO A 201 7.67 11.48 -9.76
N TYR A 202 6.50 11.21 -9.19
CA TYR A 202 5.30 12.07 -9.32
C TYR A 202 4.73 12.25 -10.75
N CYS A 203 5.22 11.52 -11.73
CA CYS A 203 4.71 11.54 -13.09
C CYS A 203 4.31 10.13 -13.54
N SER A 204 3.44 10.03 -14.55
CA SER A 204 3.06 8.76 -15.18
C SER A 204 2.94 8.90 -16.69
N ILE A 205 3.19 7.80 -17.40
CA ILE A 205 2.90 7.67 -18.82
C ILE A 205 2.26 6.30 -19.03
N GLY A 206 1.05 6.27 -19.59
CA GLY A 206 0.32 5.02 -19.78
C GLY A 206 -0.78 5.13 -20.83
N ILE A 207 -1.43 4.01 -21.14
CA ILE A 207 -2.57 3.99 -22.05
C ILE A 207 -3.85 3.91 -21.23
N ASN A 208 -4.65 4.97 -21.29
CA ASN A 208 -5.98 5.04 -20.70
C ASN A 208 -7.05 4.69 -21.76
N GLY A 209 -8.19 4.16 -21.32
CA GLY A 209 -9.25 3.50 -22.09
C GLY A 209 -9.84 4.27 -23.28
N GLU A 210 -11.15 4.53 -23.26
CA GLU A 210 -11.87 5.17 -24.38
C GLU A 210 -12.09 6.66 -24.12
N PHE A 211 -11.46 7.55 -24.90
CA PHE A 211 -11.70 8.99 -24.87
C PHE A 211 -12.45 9.42 -26.12
N ASN A 212 -13.69 9.87 -25.96
CA ASN A 212 -14.49 10.42 -27.06
C ASN A 212 -14.54 9.51 -28.31
N SER A 213 -14.89 8.24 -28.13
CA SER A 213 -14.88 7.16 -29.16
C SER A 213 -13.53 6.65 -29.66
N HIS A 214 -12.41 7.23 -29.19
CA HIS A 214 -11.07 6.71 -29.44
C HIS A 214 -10.71 5.69 -28.38
N LYS A 215 -10.34 4.47 -28.78
CA LYS A 215 -9.80 3.45 -27.87
C LYS A 215 -8.29 3.64 -27.72
N LYS A 216 -7.77 3.47 -26.50
CA LYS A 216 -6.35 3.51 -26.14
C LYS A 216 -5.73 4.90 -26.33
N SER A 217 -6.12 5.85 -25.50
CA SER A 217 -5.49 7.16 -25.41
C SER A 217 -4.21 7.11 -24.58
N LEU A 218 -3.11 7.63 -25.12
CA LEU A 218 -1.88 7.85 -24.35
C LEU A 218 -2.08 9.02 -23.39
N GLU A 219 -1.88 8.75 -22.11
CA GLU A 219 -2.03 9.70 -21.01
C GLU A 219 -0.65 10.00 -20.39
N PHE A 220 -0.41 11.29 -20.17
CA PHE A 220 0.72 11.80 -19.42
C PHE A 220 0.16 12.51 -18.18
N VAL A 221 0.50 12.04 -17.00
CA VAL A 221 0.19 12.72 -15.76
C VAL A 221 1.49 13.29 -15.20
N ASP A 222 1.50 14.58 -14.90
CA ASP A 222 2.63 15.24 -14.23
C ASP A 222 2.09 15.99 -13.02
N ASN A 223 2.28 15.39 -11.84
CA ASN A 223 1.94 15.99 -10.56
C ASN A 223 3.17 16.62 -9.89
N SER A 224 4.22 16.89 -10.65
CA SER A 224 5.43 17.53 -10.17
C SER A 224 5.44 19.04 -10.45
N THR A 225 6.31 19.77 -9.75
CA THR A 225 6.53 21.21 -10.00
C THR A 225 7.89 21.51 -10.64
N THR A 226 8.75 20.50 -10.79
CA THR A 226 10.17 20.68 -11.11
C THR A 226 10.76 19.62 -12.04
N ILE A 227 10.02 18.57 -12.37
CA ILE A 227 10.50 17.46 -13.21
C ILE A 227 9.53 17.25 -14.37
N THR A 228 9.90 16.39 -15.31
CA THR A 228 9.13 16.19 -16.54
C THR A 228 9.34 14.77 -17.00
N SER A 229 8.27 14.04 -17.27
CA SER A 229 8.36 12.73 -17.90
C SER A 229 8.36 12.84 -19.42
N SER A 230 9.01 11.88 -20.06
CA SER A 230 9.19 11.89 -21.51
C SER A 230 9.03 10.51 -22.12
N MET A 231 8.49 10.48 -23.33
CA MET A 231 8.41 9.30 -24.17
C MET A 231 8.97 9.65 -25.55
N LEU A 232 9.89 8.83 -26.06
CA LEU A 232 10.56 9.03 -27.34
C LEU A 232 10.32 7.81 -28.24
N ASN A 233 9.86 8.06 -29.48
CA ASN A 233 9.91 7.06 -30.55
C ASN A 233 10.95 7.50 -31.59
N ILE A 234 11.92 6.62 -31.86
CA ILE A 234 12.89 6.83 -32.92
C ILE A 234 12.46 6.01 -34.14
N PHE A 235 11.79 6.66 -35.09
CA PHE A 235 11.48 6.03 -36.37
C PHE A 235 12.77 5.82 -37.17
N THR A 236 13.03 4.59 -37.58
CA THR A 236 14.05 4.32 -38.59
C THR A 236 13.44 4.48 -39.98
N SER A 237 14.11 5.21 -40.86
CA SER A 237 13.68 5.29 -42.26
C SER A 237 13.98 3.97 -42.96
N THR A 238 12.94 3.29 -43.46
CA THR A 238 13.06 2.23 -44.46
C THR A 238 13.35 2.80 -45.84
#